data_AF-A0A7C5A8Y3-F1
#
_entry.id   AF-A0A7C5A8Y3-F1
#
_cell.length_a   1.000
_cell.length_b   1.000
_cell.length_c   1.000
_cell.angle_alpha   90.00
_cell.angle_beta   90.00
_cell.angle_gamma   90.00
#
_symmetry.space_group_name_H-M   'P 1'
#
loop_
_entity.id
_entity.type
_entity.pdbx_description
1 polymer ?
#
loop_
_entity_poly.entity_id
_entity_poly.type
_entity_poly.pdbx_seq_one_letter_code
_entity_poly.pdbx_strand_id
1 'polypeptide(L)'
;MQKRKIIFITSILFTLFLSSQTFAVFLEQINYQGKLTNKQGAPVEDGGKCMKFRLMDAETGGNEVWSEEWTTSTEMVTTTKGLFSVMLGKHNSLSNVNFNQPLYLE
;
A
#
# COMPACT_ATOMS: atom_id res chain seq x y z
N MET A 1 4.03 50.71 28.20
CA MET A 1 3.01 49.64 28.03
C MET A 1 3.00 49.01 26.62
N GLN A 2 3.11 49.79 25.54
CA GLN A 2 3.06 49.30 24.14
C GLN A 2 4.17 48.29 23.77
N LYS A 3 5.43 48.53 24.18
CA LYS A 3 6.56 47.62 23.89
C LYS A 3 6.40 46.21 24.49
N ARG A 4 5.80 46.09 25.68
CA ARG A 4 5.53 44.78 26.33
C ARG A 4 4.46 43.98 25.59
N LYS A 5 3.45 44.64 25.01
CA LYS A 5 2.41 43.99 24.20
C LYS A 5 2.96 43.47 22.88
N ILE A 6 3.84 44.23 22.22
CA ILE A 6 4.49 43.81 20.97
C ILE A 6 5.35 42.57 21.18
N ILE A 7 6.17 42.54 22.24
CA ILE A 7 7.03 41.38 22.57
C ILE A 7 6.19 40.13 22.85
N PHE A 8 5.06 40.27 23.56
CA PHE A 8 4.14 39.16 23.80
C PHE A 8 3.51 38.64 22.51
N ILE A 9 3.07 39.54 21.61
CA ILE A 9 2.46 39.16 20.33
C ILE A 9 3.48 38.45 19.43
N THR A 10 4.72 38.93 19.36
CA THR A 10 5.78 38.28 18.56
C THR A 10 6.17 36.91 19.10
N SER A 11 6.15 36.72 20.43
CA SER A 11 6.43 35.42 21.05
C SER A 11 5.32 34.39 20.78
N ILE A 12 4.06 34.84 20.78
CA ILE A 12 2.90 34.01 20.42
C ILE A 12 2.92 33.66 18.93
N LEU A 13 3.25 34.61 18.06
CA LEU A 13 3.37 34.33 16.61
C LEU A 13 4.49 33.33 16.31
N PHE A 14 5.62 33.41 17.02
CA PHE A 14 6.77 32.52 16.82
C PHE A 14 6.47 31.08 17.30
N THR A 15 5.75 30.92 18.41
CA THR A 15 5.34 29.61 18.91
C THR A 15 4.28 28.94 18.02
N LEU A 16 3.36 29.72 17.44
CA LEU A 16 2.39 29.22 16.44
C LEU A 16 3.05 28.78 15.12
N PHE A 17 4.20 29.38 14.75
CA PHE A 17 4.93 29.02 13.53
C PHE A 17 5.74 27.71 13.67
N LEU A 18 6.05 27.29 14.90
CA LEU A 18 6.79 26.06 15.19
C LEU A 18 5.89 24.81 15.31
N SER A 19 4.57 24.98 15.40
CA SER A 19 3.63 23.90 15.77
C SER A 19 3.04 23.07 14.62
N SER A 20 3.53 23.17 13.39
CA SER A 20 3.01 22.39 12.25
C SER A 20 4.12 21.71 11.44
N GLN A 21 4.75 20.70 12.02
CA GLN A 21 5.48 19.69 11.25
C GLN A 21 4.50 18.55 10.94
N THR A 22 3.87 18.58 9.77
CA THR A 22 3.06 17.45 9.30
C THR A 22 3.94 16.56 8.44
N PHE A 23 4.19 15.33 8.87
CA PHE A 23 4.78 14.32 7.99
C PHE A 23 3.67 13.74 7.12
N ALA A 24 3.74 13.98 5.81
CA ALA A 24 2.95 13.21 4.87
C ALA A 24 3.54 11.80 4.81
N VAL A 25 3.04 10.90 5.67
CA VAL A 25 3.36 9.48 5.57
C VAL A 25 2.64 8.97 4.32
N PHE A 26 3.40 8.67 3.27
CA PHE A 26 2.86 7.96 2.13
C PHE A 26 2.50 6.54 2.60
N LEU A 27 1.31 6.09 2.24
CA LEU A 27 0.96 4.68 2.42
C LEU A 27 1.68 3.91 1.32
N GLU A 28 2.62 3.05 1.70
CA GLU A 28 3.37 2.18 0.78
C GLU A 28 2.48 1.03 0.30
N GLN A 29 1.39 1.36 -0.39
CA GLN A 29 0.45 0.39 -0.93
C GLN A 29 0.29 0.56 -2.43
N ILE A 30 0.17 -0.57 -3.12
CA ILE A 30 0.03 -0.62 -4.57
C ILE A 30 -1.39 -1.12 -4.87
N ASN A 31 -2.15 -0.33 -5.62
CA ASN A 31 -3.42 -0.78 -6.18
C ASN A 31 -3.13 -1.84 -7.26
N TYR A 32 -3.62 -3.05 -7.06
CA TYR A 32 -3.50 -4.11 -8.05
C TYR A 32 -4.88 -4.67 -8.42
N GLN A 33 -5.16 -4.67 -9.73
CA GLN A 33 -6.45 -5.07 -10.28
C GLN A 33 -6.23 -6.11 -11.37
N GLY A 34 -7.13 -7.08 -11.44
CA GLY A 34 -7.03 -8.15 -12.42
C GLY A 34 -8.36 -8.83 -12.68
N LYS A 35 -8.32 -9.74 -13.65
CA LYS A 35 -9.44 -10.62 -13.98
C LYS A 35 -8.98 -12.06 -13.88
N LEU A 36 -9.62 -12.82 -13.00
CA LEU A 36 -9.43 -14.26 -12.90
C LEU A 36 -10.39 -14.99 -13.83
N THR A 37 -9.84 -15.95 -14.56
CA THR A 37 -10.59 -16.86 -15.41
C THR A 37 -10.31 -18.31 -15.04
N ASN A 38 -11.28 -19.18 -15.30
CA ASN A 38 -11.08 -20.62 -15.24
C ASN A 38 -10.31 -21.13 -16.48
N LYS A 39 -10.07 -22.44 -16.55
CA LYS A 39 -9.33 -23.08 -17.67
C LYS A 39 -10.02 -22.92 -19.03
N GLN A 40 -11.31 -22.62 -19.05
CA GLN A 40 -12.10 -22.39 -20.26
C GLN A 40 -12.12 -20.92 -20.68
N GLY A 41 -11.41 -20.03 -19.96
CA GLY A 41 -11.38 -18.59 -20.22
C GLY A 41 -12.62 -17.84 -19.72
N ALA A 42 -13.58 -18.52 -19.07
CA ALA A 42 -14.72 -17.86 -18.46
C ALA A 42 -14.30 -17.22 -17.12
N PRO A 43 -14.92 -16.10 -16.71
CA PRO A 43 -14.63 -15.49 -15.41
C PRO A 43 -14.86 -16.48 -14.27
N VAL A 44 -14.03 -16.43 -13.23
CA VAL A 44 -14.32 -17.18 -12.00
C VAL A 44 -15.60 -16.68 -11.33
N GLU A 45 -16.25 -17.57 -10.58
CA GLU A 45 -17.45 -17.25 -9.81
C GLU A 45 -17.17 -16.18 -8.75
N ASP A 46 -18.19 -15.40 -8.45
CA ASP A 46 -18.14 -14.33 -7.45
C ASP A 46 -17.83 -14.87 -6.05
N GLY A 47 -17.25 -14.01 -5.21
CA GLY A 47 -16.95 -14.32 -3.81
C GLY A 47 -15.45 -14.40 -3.50
N GLY A 48 -15.15 -14.76 -2.25
CA GLY A 48 -13.78 -14.79 -1.73
C GLY A 48 -12.91 -15.85 -2.39
N LYS A 49 -11.67 -15.49 -2.70
CA LYS A 49 -10.62 -16.37 -3.22
C LYS A 49 -9.37 -16.21 -2.37
N CYS A 50 -8.75 -17.32 -1.99
CA CYS A 50 -7.42 -17.28 -1.40
C CYS A 50 -6.40 -16.98 -2.50
N MET A 51 -5.51 -16.01 -2.27
CA MET A 51 -4.48 -15.61 -3.22
C MET A 51 -3.16 -15.34 -2.48
N LYS A 52 -2.04 -15.57 -3.15
CA LYS A 52 -0.72 -15.12 -2.71
C LYS A 52 -0.13 -14.29 -3.83
N PHE A 53 0.29 -13.06 -3.51
CA PHE A 53 1.03 -12.19 -4.42
C PHE A 53 2.50 -12.20 -4.04
N ARG A 54 3.39 -12.19 -5.03
CA ARG A 54 4.85 -12.21 -4.81
C ARG A 54 5.55 -11.20 -5.68
N LEU A 55 6.58 -10.56 -5.15
CA LEU A 55 7.55 -9.79 -5.95
C LEU A 55 8.84 -10.61 -6.06
N MET A 56 9.28 -10.81 -7.30
CA MET A 56 10.47 -11.57 -7.66
C MET A 56 11.56 -10.64 -8.21
N ASP A 57 12.83 -10.98 -8.00
CA ASP A 57 13.99 -10.21 -8.51
C ASP A 57 14.34 -10.49 -9.99
N ALA A 58 13.70 -11.48 -10.62
CA ALA A 58 13.85 -11.82 -12.03
C ALA A 58 12.53 -12.37 -12.61
N GLU A 59 12.35 -12.23 -13.93
CA GLU A 59 11.14 -12.68 -14.65
C GLU A 59 10.94 -14.19 -14.62
N THR A 60 12.03 -14.97 -14.51
CA THR A 60 11.98 -16.43 -14.44
C THR A 60 13.14 -16.94 -13.58
N GLY A 61 12.83 -17.81 -12.62
CA GLY A 61 13.83 -18.41 -11.74
C GLY A 61 14.46 -17.45 -10.71
N GLY A 62 13.85 -16.28 -10.49
CA GLY A 62 14.29 -15.32 -9.47
C GLY A 62 13.97 -15.75 -8.04
N ASN A 63 14.49 -14.97 -7.08
CA ASN A 63 14.19 -15.12 -5.66
C ASN A 63 12.96 -14.28 -5.27
N GLU A 64 12.18 -14.79 -4.32
CA GLU A 64 11.08 -14.04 -3.70
C GLU A 64 11.69 -12.91 -2.82
N VAL A 65 11.39 -11.66 -3.17
CA VAL A 65 11.81 -10.47 -2.44
C VAL A 65 10.75 -10.06 -1.40
N TRP A 66 9.49 -10.31 -1.73
CA TRP A 66 8.34 -10.00 -0.87
C TRP A 66 7.15 -10.88 -1.25
N SER A 67 6.29 -11.15 -0.27
CA SER A 67 5.01 -11.79 -0.53
C SER A 67 3.91 -11.35 0.43
N GLU A 68 2.67 -11.49 -0.03
CA GLU A 68 1.48 -11.22 0.78
C GLU A 68 0.41 -12.27 0.53
N GLU A 69 -0.12 -12.81 1.63
CA GLU A 69 -1.13 -13.85 1.62
C GLU A 69 -2.51 -13.28 1.97
N TRP A 70 -3.48 -13.58 1.12
CA TRP A 70 -4.89 -13.26 1.27
C TRP A 70 -5.63 -14.58 1.47
N THR A 71 -5.86 -14.95 2.72
CA THR A 71 -6.46 -16.23 3.10
C THR A 71 -7.68 -16.02 4.00
N THR A 72 -8.31 -17.12 4.41
CA THR A 72 -9.42 -17.12 5.37
C THR A 72 -9.03 -16.60 6.77
N SER A 73 -7.75 -16.60 7.15
CA SER A 73 -7.29 -16.08 8.44
C SER A 73 -6.97 -14.59 8.42
N THR A 74 -6.79 -14.03 7.23
CA THR A 74 -6.57 -12.59 6.98
C THR A 74 -7.85 -11.99 6.39
N GLU A 75 -7.81 -11.60 5.12
CA GLU A 75 -8.94 -11.23 4.30
C GLU A 75 -8.82 -11.97 2.97
N MET A 76 -9.92 -12.55 2.46
CA MET A 76 -9.93 -13.14 1.13
C MET A 76 -10.12 -12.07 0.07
N VAL A 77 -9.53 -12.27 -1.11
CA VAL A 77 -9.76 -11.39 -2.25
C VAL A 77 -11.17 -11.61 -2.80
N THR A 78 -11.98 -10.56 -2.81
CA THR A 78 -13.34 -10.64 -3.36
C THR A 78 -13.30 -10.52 -4.87
N THR A 79 -14.01 -11.42 -5.54
CA THR A 79 -14.20 -11.40 -7.00
C THR A 79 -15.65 -11.07 -7.36
N THR A 80 -15.84 -10.29 -8.43
CA THR A 80 -17.15 -10.00 -9.04
C THR A 80 -17.03 -10.03 -10.56
N LYS A 81 -17.73 -10.94 -11.22
CA LYS A 81 -17.57 -11.27 -12.65
C LYS A 81 -16.11 -11.55 -13.01
N GLY A 82 -15.42 -12.24 -12.11
CA GLY A 82 -13.98 -12.53 -12.17
C GLY A 82 -13.06 -11.34 -11.97
N LEU A 83 -13.55 -10.11 -11.81
CA LEU A 83 -12.72 -8.94 -11.51
C LEU A 83 -12.39 -8.89 -10.02
N PHE A 84 -11.18 -8.45 -9.69
CA PHE A 84 -10.75 -8.15 -8.32
C PHE A 84 -9.94 -6.85 -8.27
N SER A 85 -9.89 -6.26 -7.08
CA SER A 85 -9.04 -5.12 -6.74
C SER A 85 -8.51 -5.31 -5.33
N VAL A 86 -7.20 -5.17 -5.15
CA VAL A 86 -6.53 -5.27 -3.84
C VAL A 86 -5.55 -4.13 -3.64
N MET A 87 -5.25 -3.83 -2.38
CA MET A 87 -4.16 -2.96 -1.98
C MET A 87 -3.02 -3.84 -1.49
N LEU A 88 -2.02 -4.09 -2.34
CA LEU A 88 -0.80 -4.79 -1.91
C LEU A 88 -0.07 -3.92 -0.89
N GLY A 89 0.52 -4.53 0.14
CA GLY A 89 1.06 -3.79 1.28
C GLY A 89 0.08 -3.65 2.44
N LYS A 90 -1.09 -4.31 2.36
CA LYS A 90 -2.12 -4.30 3.41
C LYS A 90 -1.84 -5.30 4.51
N HIS A 91 -1.43 -6.52 4.15
CA HIS A 91 -1.17 -7.61 5.09
C HIS A 91 0.33 -7.86 5.30
N ASN A 92 1.18 -7.40 4.38
CA ASN A 92 2.63 -7.35 4.58
C ASN A 92 3.21 -6.05 4.03
N SER A 93 3.84 -5.22 4.88
CA SER A 93 4.34 -3.90 4.47
C SER A 93 5.38 -3.98 3.34
N LEU A 94 5.31 -3.04 2.40
CA LEU A 94 6.29 -2.90 1.30
C LEU A 94 7.51 -2.03 1.68
N SER A 95 7.56 -1.50 2.90
CA SER A 95 8.60 -0.53 3.34
C SER A 95 10.04 -1.00 3.24
N ASN A 96 10.27 -2.31 3.24
CA ASN A 96 11.62 -2.89 3.10
C ASN A 96 11.94 -3.36 1.68
N VAL A 97 11.04 -3.14 0.72
CA VAL A 97 11.25 -3.53 -0.69
C VAL A 97 12.04 -2.44 -1.40
N ASN A 98 13.19 -2.82 -1.97
CA ASN A 98 13.94 -1.92 -2.84
C ASN A 98 13.29 -1.88 -4.23
N PHE A 99 12.59 -0.80 -4.55
CA PHE A 99 11.97 -0.55 -5.85
C PHE A 99 12.91 0.09 -6.89
N ASN A 100 14.16 0.42 -6.55
CA ASN A 100 15.14 0.98 -7.51
C ASN A 100 15.82 -0.12 -8.35
N GLN A 101 15.05 -1.14 -8.71
CA GLN A 101 15.45 -2.27 -9.53
C GLN A 101 14.20 -2.88 -10.18
N PRO A 102 14.35 -3.61 -11.29
CA PRO A 102 13.24 -4.40 -11.83
C PRO A 102 12.73 -5.40 -10.79
N LEU A 103 11.42 -5.44 -10.61
CA LEU A 103 10.71 -6.43 -9.80
C LEU A 103 9.55 -6.95 -10.63
N TYR A 104 9.26 -8.24 -10.49
CA TYR A 104 8.24 -8.94 -11.26
C TYR A 104 7.15 -9.45 -10.32
N LEU A 105 5.90 -9.09 -10.59
CA LEU A 105 4.75 -9.52 -9.78
C LEU A 105 4.23 -10.87 -10.30
N GLU A 106 4.04 -11.82 -9.39
CA GLU A 106 3.45 -13.14 -9.63
C GLU A 106 2.24 -13.41 -8.74
#